data_AF-A0A2N2M4V3-F1
#
_entry.id   AF-A0A2N2M4V3-F1
#
_cell.length_a   1.000
_cell.length_b   1.000
_cell.length_c   1.000
_cell.angle_alpha   90.00
_cell.angle_beta   90.00
_cell.angle_gamma   90.00
#
_symmetry.space_group_name_H-M   'P 1'
#
loop_
_entity.id
_entity.type
_entity.pdbx_description
1 polymer ?
#
loop_
_entity_poly.entity_id
_entity_poly.type
_entity_poly.pdbx_seq_one_letter_code
_entity_poly.pdbx_strand_id
1 'polypeptide(L)' 'MKIALLGPGHPFRGGIVHFNSRLAMELQNRDDLDVDLFYWEKPYPEFLLPGSAQSCLDKESSLTFHINGNQFLSYTNPLT' A
#
# COMPACT_ATOMS: atom_id res chain seq x y z
N MET A 1 -6.17 -13.85 -15.61
CA MET A 1 -6.35 -14.42 -14.26
C MET A 1 -6.39 -13.26 -13.26
N LYS A 2 -7.30 -13.26 -12.29
CA LYS A 2 -7.39 -12.19 -11.28
C LYS A 2 -6.48 -12.46 -10.08
N ILE A 3 -5.74 -11.46 -9.61
CA ILE A 3 -4.84 -11.54 -8.46
C ILE A 3 -5.12 -10.35 -7.53
N ALA A 4 -5.35 -10.63 -6.25
CA ALA A 4 -5.39 -9.62 -5.20
C ALA A 4 -4.07 -9.67 -4.41
N LEU A 5 -3.28 -8.60 -4.50
CA LEU A 5 -2.08 -8.43 -3.69
C LEU A 5 -2.46 -7.74 -2.39
N LEU A 6 -2.13 -8.37 -1.25
CA LEU A 6 -2.36 -7.80 0.06
C LEU A 6 -1.03 -7.44 0.72
N GLY A 7 -0.81 -6.16 0.98
CA GLY A 7 0.41 -5.69 1.63
C GLY A 7 0.50 -4.17 1.62
N PRO A 8 1.32 -3.56 2.49
CA PRO A 8 1.37 -2.10 2.63
C PRO A 8 1.70 -1.42 1.29
N GLY A 9 0.92 -0.39 0.96
CA GLY A 9 1.02 0.44 -0.24
C GLY A 9 1.23 1.92 0.10
N HIS A 10 1.38 2.76 -0.92
CA HIS A 10 1.35 4.22 -0.72
C HIS A 10 0.00 4.63 -0.10
N PRO A 11 -0.03 5.56 0.88
CA PRO A 11 1.01 6.53 1.23
C PRO A 11 2.07 6.06 2.22
N PHE A 12 2.09 4.81 2.65
CA PHE A 12 3.06 4.35 3.65
C PHE A 12 4.51 4.36 3.13
N ARG A 13 5.46 4.39 4.07
CA ARG A 13 6.90 4.39 3.76
C ARG A 13 7.57 3.06 4.05
N GLY A 14 8.71 2.82 3.41
CA GLY A 14 9.62 1.72 3.70
C GLY A 14 9.84 0.74 2.55
N GLY A 15 10.85 -0.11 2.68
CA GLY A 15 11.27 -1.03 1.61
C GLY A 15 10.19 -2.02 1.17
N ILE A 16 9.33 -2.47 2.10
CA ILE A 16 8.22 -3.37 1.78
C ILE A 16 7.16 -2.70 0.90
N VAL A 17 6.92 -1.40 1.08
CA VAL A 17 5.98 -0.64 0.25
C VAL A 17 6.52 -0.52 -1.17
N HIS A 18 7.83 -0.23 -1.31
CA HIS A 18 8.48 -0.18 -2.62
C HIS A 18 8.42 -1.54 -3.32
N PHE A 19 8.70 -2.62 -2.58
CA PHE A 19 8.63 -3.97 -3.11
C PHE A 19 7.23 -4.32 -3.62
N ASN A 20 6.20 -4.13 -2.80
CA ASN A 20 4.81 -4.45 -3.17
C ASN A 20 4.35 -3.65 -4.39
N SER A 21 4.69 -2.35 -4.42
CA SER A 21 4.32 -1.47 -5.53
C SER A 21 5.00 -1.90 -6.84
N ARG A 22 6.30 -2.25 -6.77
CA ARG A 22 7.04 -2.76 -7.94
C ARG A 22 6.51 -4.11 -8.39
N LEU A 23 6.26 -5.04 -7.47
CA LEU A 23 5.69 -6.35 -7.79
C LEU A 23 4.33 -6.20 -8.47
N ALA A 24 3.45 -5.37 -7.93
CA ALA A 24 2.14 -5.11 -8.51
C ALA A 24 2.25 -4.52 -9.92
N MET A 25 3.14 -3.52 -10.11
CA MET A 25 3.38 -2.92 -11.41
C MET A 25 3.91 -3.94 -12.44
N GLU A 26 4.88 -4.77 -12.07
CA GLU A 26 5.41 -5.80 -12.98
C GLU A 26 4.36 -6.86 -13.32
N LEU A 27 3.46 -7.20 -12.39
CA LEU A 27 2.36 -8.12 -12.66
C LEU A 27 1.26 -7.49 -13.52
N GLN A 28 0.98 -6.18 -13.34
CA GLN A 28 0.03 -5.43 -14.16
C GLN A 28 0.51 -5.24 -15.61
N ASN A 29 1.82 -5.23 -15.84
CA ASN A 29 2.42 -5.20 -17.19
C ASN A 29 2.18 -6.48 -18.00
N ARG A 30 1.59 -7.52 -17.40
CA ARG A 30 1.26 -8.77 -18.08
C ARG A 30 -0.19 -8.78 -18.52
N ASP A 31 -0.41 -8.86 -19.83
CA ASP A 31 -1.75 -8.83 -20.45
C ASP A 31 -2.66 -10.00 -19.99
N ASP A 32 -2.09 -11.11 -19.50
CA ASP A 32 -2.85 -12.27 -19.02
C ASP A 32 -3.36 -12.11 -17.58
N LEU A 33 -2.96 -11.05 -16.87
CA LEU A 33 -3.25 -10.83 -15.46
C LEU A 33 -4.11 -9.57 -15.23
N ASP A 34 -4.97 -9.66 -14.22
CA ASP A 34 -5.79 -8.56 -13.71
C ASP A 34 -5.47 -8.42 -12.22
N VAL A 35 -4.70 -7.39 -11.85
CA VAL A 35 -4.03 -7.31 -10.56
C VAL A 35 -4.36 -6.02 -9.83
N ASP A 36 -4.85 -6.16 -8.61
CA ASP A 36 -5.13 -5.06 -7.70
C ASP A 36 -4.28 -5.17 -6.43
N LEU A 37 -3.76 -4.04 -5.95
CA LEU A 37 -3.08 -3.92 -4.67
C LEU A 37 -4.05 -3.39 -3.61
N PHE A 38 -4.16 -4.13 -2.52
CA PHE A 38 -4.97 -3.80 -1.35
C PHE A 38 -4.08 -3.61 -0.13
N TYR A 39 -4.38 -2.59 0.67
CA TYR A 39 -3.69 -2.33 1.92
C TYR A 39 -4.63 -1.80 2.98
N TRP A 40 -4.13 -1.84 4.22
CA TRP A 40 -4.84 -1.29 5.36
C TRP A 40 -4.84 0.24 5.34
N GLU A 41 -5.88 0.86 5.87
CA GLU A 41 -5.97 2.31 6.03
C GLU A 41 -4.94 2.84 7.04
N LYS A 42 -4.60 2.02 8.05
CA LYS A 42 -3.58 2.32 9.07
C LYS A 42 -2.67 1.11 9.24
N PRO A 43 -1.34 1.25 9.32
CA PRO A 43 -0.40 0.17 9.62
C PRO A 43 -0.22 -0.03 11.13
N TYR A 44 -0.30 1.05 11.92
CA TYR A 44 -0.13 1.02 13.38
C TYR A 44 -1.09 2.00 14.06
N PRO A 45 -1.49 1.73 15.32
CA PRO A 45 -2.24 2.68 16.12
C PRO A 45 -1.48 3.99 16.28
N GLU A 46 -2.20 5.11 16.35
CA GLU A 46 -1.60 6.45 16.41
C GLU A 46 -0.71 6.67 17.64
N PHE A 47 -0.98 5.96 18.75
CA PHE A 47 -0.15 6.03 19.95
C PHE A 47 1.22 5.35 19.78
N LEU A 48 1.32 4.33 18.90
CA LEU A 48 2.60 3.66 18.60
C LEU A 48 3.40 4.40 17.55
N LEU A 49 2.71 5.01 16.58
CA LEU A 49 3.36 5.75 15.52
C LEU A 49 2.50 6.95 15.11
N PRO A 50 2.93 8.19 15.37
CA PRO A 50 2.18 9.37 14.93
C PRO A 50 2.00 9.40 13.41
N GLY A 51 0.82 9.83 12.92
CA GLY A 51 0.42 9.72 11.52
C GLY A 51 1.41 10.27 10.48
N SER A 52 2.10 11.38 10.78
CA SER A 52 3.12 11.96 9.89
C SER A 52 4.36 11.06 9.70
N ALA A 53 4.66 10.21 10.69
CA ALA A 53 5.75 9.24 10.60
C ALA A 53 5.36 7.99 9.80
N GLN A 54 4.08 7.81 9.45
CA GLN A 54 3.62 6.64 8.71
C GLN A 54 3.73 6.84 7.20
N SER A 55 3.60 8.09 6.73
CA SER A 55 3.49 8.42 5.31
C SER A 55 4.80 8.90 4.66
N CYS A 56 5.01 8.52 3.39
CA CYS A 56 5.92 9.20 2.47
C CYS A 56 5.19 10.38 1.81
N LEU A 57 5.47 11.60 2.26
CA LEU A 57 4.89 12.83 1.68
C LEU A 57 5.68 13.36 0.47
N ASP A 58 6.82 12.74 0.14
CA ASP A 58 7.60 13.14 -1.02
C ASP A 58 6.89 12.72 -2.31
N LYS A 59 6.50 13.73 -3.09
CA LYS A 59 5.73 13.56 -4.33
C LYS A 59 6.56 12.88 -5.41
N GLU A 60 7.87 13.10 -5.46
CA GLU A 60 8.75 12.48 -6.47
C GLU A 60 8.95 10.99 -6.20
N SER A 61 9.19 10.63 -4.93
CA SER A 61 9.16 9.25 -4.44
C SER A 61 7.83 8.57 -4.78
N SER A 62 6.69 9.22 -4.50
CA SER A 62 5.34 8.68 -4.70
C SER A 62 5.08 8.30 -6.17
N LEU A 63 5.48 9.14 -7.12
CA LEU A 63 5.26 8.90 -8.56
C LEU A 63 6.17 7.83 -9.14
N THR A 64 7.38 7.68 -8.59
CA THR A 64 8.43 6.82 -9.17
C THR A 64 8.34 5.38 -8.67
N PHE A 65 7.84 5.18 -7.45
CA PHE A 65 7.89 3.87 -6.78
C PHE A 65 6.55 3.34 -6.32
N HIS A 66 5.49 4.13 -6.39
CA HIS A 66 4.23 3.73 -5.79
C HIS A 66 3.06 3.77 -6.75
N ILE A 67 2.34 2.65 -6.80
CA ILE A 67 0.99 2.63 -7.35
C ILE A 67 0.01 2.93 -6.22
N ASN A 68 -1.01 3.72 -6.53
CA ASN A 68 -2.16 3.85 -5.64
C ASN A 68 -2.96 2.56 -5.72
N GLY A 69 -2.99 1.80 -4.64
CA GLY A 69 -3.94 0.70 -4.47
C GLY A 69 -5.12 1.15 -3.61
N ASN A 70 -5.98 0.19 -3.26
CA ASN A 70 -7.20 0.48 -2.54
C ASN A 70 -7.06 0.30 -1.01
N GLN A 71 -7.40 1.36 -0.25
CA GLN A 71 -7.49 1.36 1.21
C GLN A 71 -8.86 0.86 1.67
N PHE A 72 -9.03 -0.45 1.85
CA PHE A 72 -10.32 -1.01 2.29
C PHE A 72 -10.27 -1.76 3.61
N LEU A 73 -9.07 -2.03 4.14
CA LEU A 73 -8.92 -2.90 5.32
C LEU A 73 -8.60 -2.07 6.55
N SER A 74 -9.32 -2.30 7.64
CA SER A 74 -8.94 -1.81 8.98
C SER A 74 -8.84 -3.00 9.91
N TYR A 75 -7.78 -3.03 10.74
CA TYR A 75 -7.64 -4.03 11.80
C TYR A 75 -8.31 -3.59 13.11
N THR A 76 -8.81 -2.34 13.20
CA THR A 76 -9.45 -1.85 14.41
C THR A 76 -10.84 -2.45 14.55
N ASN A 77 -11.10 -3.08 15.69
CA ASN A 77 -12.44 -3.48 16.09
C ASN A 77 -13.31 -2.21 16.24
N PRO A 78 -14.43 -2.06 15.51
CA PRO A 78 -15.28 -0.86 15.58
C PRO A 78 -15.99 -0.65 16.93
N LEU A 79 -15.73 -1.49 17.93
CA LEU A 79 -16.27 -1.40 19.29
C LEU A 79 -15.23 -0.98 20.35
N THR A 80 -14.03 -0.55 19.94
CA THR A 80 -12.98 -0.01 20.82
C THR A 80 -12.32 1.20 20.21
#